data_AF-A0A2N0P3S6-F1
#
_entry.id   AF-A0A2N0P3S6-F1
#
_cell.length_a   1.000
_cell.length_b   1.000
_cell.length_c   1.000
_cell.angle_alpha   90.00
_cell.angle_beta   90.00
_cell.angle_gamma   90.00
#
_symmetry.space_group_name_H-M   'P 1'
#
loop_
_entity.id
_entity.type
_entity.pdbx_description
1 polymer ?
#
loop_
_entity_poly.entity_id
_entity_poly.type
_entity_poly.pdbx_seq_one_letter_code
_entity_poly.pdbx_strand_id
1 'polypeptide(L)'
;MCVFRDLEIFRIGYYELKAASIIIENTGGHLKKIFLGSPYELDEYVRNFDDDSLIFIRKVYEKCLSIEYLSLIFPPSKEHFNEFEKLLKICQNLKSLLLAIHINDDVLPEEELLIENEEILKILIRSSPTNLKEIRFICDVEFSLETLEEFLEKWKGRPALSILTSNYIYREKNYKKLINKYKNNGVIKDFICDYFEKVVNMDFKI
;
A
#
# COMPACT_ATOMS: atom_id res chain seq x y z
N MET A 1 29.38 -4.56 10.04
CA MET A 1 28.02 -4.24 9.57
C MET A 1 28.13 -3.93 8.09
N CYS A 2 27.36 -4.60 7.23
CA CYS A 2 27.40 -4.36 5.78
C CYS A 2 26.74 -3.01 5.47
N VAL A 3 27.36 -2.19 4.63
CA VAL A 3 26.86 -0.87 4.24
C VAL A 3 26.51 -0.90 2.77
N PHE A 4 25.30 -0.47 2.42
CA PHE A 4 24.75 -0.51 1.07
C PHE A 4 24.56 0.91 0.53
N ARG A 5 25.68 1.62 0.29
CA ARG A 5 25.66 3.06 -0.05
C ARG A 5 24.82 3.35 -1.30
N ASP A 6 25.02 2.57 -2.36
CA ASP A 6 24.44 2.83 -3.68
C ASP A 6 23.19 1.99 -3.97
N LEU A 7 22.58 1.39 -2.93
CA LEU A 7 21.39 0.55 -3.12
C LEU A 7 20.16 1.41 -3.46
N GLU A 8 19.68 1.27 -4.70
CA GLU A 8 18.48 1.98 -5.17
C GLU A 8 17.21 1.13 -5.17
N ILE A 9 17.36 -0.18 -5.34
CA ILE A 9 16.25 -1.15 -5.44
C ILE A 9 16.48 -2.24 -4.42
N PHE A 10 15.51 -2.44 -3.54
CA PHE A 10 15.56 -3.46 -2.52
C PHE A 10 14.33 -4.37 -2.65
N ARG A 11 14.58 -5.68 -2.67
CA ARG A 11 13.56 -6.73 -2.75
C ARG A 11 13.83 -7.75 -1.66
N ILE A 12 12.79 -8.12 -0.94
CA ILE A 12 12.86 -9.09 0.17
C ILE A 12 11.50 -9.78 0.32
N GLY A 13 11.45 -10.96 0.94
CA GLY A 13 10.19 -11.68 1.20
C GLY A 13 9.22 -10.86 2.07
N TYR A 14 7.91 -11.09 1.91
CA TYR A 14 6.87 -10.21 2.46
C TYR A 14 7.00 -9.93 3.96
N TYR A 15 7.34 -10.96 4.74
CA TYR A 15 7.35 -10.89 6.20
C TYR A 15 8.75 -10.71 6.82
N GLU A 16 9.80 -10.53 6.02
CA GLU A 16 11.15 -10.29 6.56
C GLU A 16 11.37 -8.81 6.95
N LEU A 17 10.35 -8.17 7.54
CA LEU A 17 10.32 -6.72 7.85
C LEU A 17 11.44 -6.29 8.79
N LYS A 18 11.83 -7.16 9.73
CA LYS A 18 12.99 -6.93 10.59
C LYS A 18 14.30 -6.85 9.81
N ALA A 19 14.53 -7.80 8.90
CA ALA A 19 15.71 -7.79 8.05
C ALA A 19 15.69 -6.60 7.09
N ALA A 20 14.51 -6.28 6.53
CA ALA A 20 14.28 -5.11 5.72
C ALA A 20 14.68 -3.82 6.44
N SER A 21 14.26 -3.66 7.70
CA SER A 21 14.59 -2.50 8.54
C SER A 21 16.10 -2.37 8.79
N ILE A 22 16.78 -3.49 9.09
CA ILE A 22 18.24 -3.52 9.29
C ILE A 22 18.96 -3.10 8.00
N ILE A 23 18.52 -3.59 6.84
CA ILE A 23 19.12 -3.23 5.55
C ILE A 23 18.91 -1.75 5.26
N ILE A 24 17.68 -1.24 5.42
CA ILE A 24 17.33 0.18 5.20
C ILE A 24 18.19 1.11 6.05
N GLU A 25 18.39 0.78 7.33
CA GLU A 25 19.24 1.55 8.24
C GLU A 25 20.70 1.67 7.78
N ASN A 26 21.16 0.70 6.99
CA ASN A 26 22.51 0.62 6.46
C ASN A 26 22.65 1.11 5.01
N THR A 27 21.62 1.77 4.47
CA THR A 27 21.67 2.37 3.11
C THR A 27 22.21 3.80 3.12
N GLY A 28 22.69 4.25 1.95
CA GLY A 28 23.11 5.64 1.74
C GLY A 28 21.96 6.64 1.54
N GLY A 29 20.70 6.21 1.72
CA GLY A 29 19.52 7.06 1.46
C GLY A 29 19.17 7.21 -0.01
N HIS A 30 19.71 6.36 -0.89
CA HIS A 30 19.44 6.35 -2.33
C HIS A 30 18.34 5.36 -2.76
N LEU A 31 17.67 4.72 -1.80
CA LEU A 31 16.58 3.80 -2.09
C LEU A 31 15.42 4.54 -2.78
N LYS A 32 15.06 4.03 -3.97
CA LYS A 32 13.93 4.48 -4.79
C LYS A 32 12.81 3.46 -4.82
N LYS A 33 13.13 2.18 -4.60
CA LYS A 33 12.16 1.08 -4.69
C LYS A 33 12.37 0.09 -3.56
N ILE A 34 11.30 -0.19 -2.82
CA ILE A 34 11.26 -1.25 -1.81
C ILE A 34 10.09 -2.15 -2.17
N PHE A 35 10.38 -3.40 -2.50
CA PHE A 35 9.40 -4.40 -2.85
C PHE A 35 9.41 -5.53 -1.84
N LEU A 36 8.22 -5.83 -1.33
CA LEU A 36 7.96 -7.00 -0.51
C LEU A 36 7.42 -8.08 -1.46
N GLY A 37 8.14 -9.21 -1.56
CA GLY A 37 7.83 -10.35 -2.45
C GLY A 37 6.68 -11.21 -1.91
N SER A 38 6.10 -12.08 -2.74
CA SER A 38 4.80 -12.75 -2.49
C SER A 38 4.53 -13.22 -1.03
N PRO A 39 3.34 -12.93 -0.45
CA PRO A 39 2.95 -13.47 0.84
C PRO A 39 2.71 -14.98 0.83
N TYR A 40 2.59 -15.62 -0.34
CA TYR A 40 2.42 -17.07 -0.45
C TYR A 40 3.69 -17.89 -0.08
N GLU A 41 4.81 -17.24 0.20
CA GLU A 41 6.09 -17.93 0.42
C GLU A 41 6.46 -18.17 1.89
N LEU A 42 5.61 -17.89 2.89
CA LEU A 42 6.01 -17.97 4.30
C LEU A 42 5.03 -18.69 5.24
N ASP A 43 5.62 -19.60 6.02
CA ASP A 43 5.07 -20.34 7.18
C ASP A 43 4.43 -19.40 8.22
N GLU A 44 3.33 -19.84 8.83
CA GLU A 44 2.39 -19.16 9.73
C GLU A 44 2.97 -18.53 11.05
N TYR A 45 4.28 -18.31 11.19
CA TYR A 45 4.86 -17.88 12.47
C TYR A 45 5.88 -16.74 12.37
N VAL A 46 5.45 -15.59 11.87
CA VAL A 46 6.23 -14.34 12.01
C VAL A 46 5.98 -13.77 13.39
N ARG A 47 6.84 -14.13 14.35
CA ARG A 47 6.81 -13.56 15.70
C ARG A 47 7.09 -12.05 15.63
N ASN A 48 6.32 -11.26 16.37
CA ASN A 48 6.44 -9.80 16.48
C ASN A 48 6.17 -9.03 15.18
N PHE A 49 5.31 -9.56 14.30
CA PHE A 49 4.95 -8.92 13.04
C PHE A 49 4.52 -7.46 13.22
N ASP A 50 3.64 -7.18 14.18
CA ASP A 50 3.12 -5.84 14.48
C ASP A 50 4.28 -4.87 14.76
N ASP A 51 5.17 -5.21 15.70
CA ASP A 51 6.33 -4.39 16.06
C ASP A 51 7.29 -4.20 14.87
N ASP A 52 7.60 -5.29 14.15
CA ASP A 52 8.51 -5.24 13.01
C ASP A 52 7.93 -4.39 11.87
N SER A 53 6.61 -4.40 11.67
CA SER A 53 5.93 -3.56 10.68
C SER A 53 5.91 -2.08 11.05
N LEU A 54 5.73 -1.73 12.34
CA LEU A 54 5.90 -0.35 12.83
C LEU A 54 7.33 0.14 12.60
N ILE A 55 8.32 -0.66 13.00
CA ILE A 55 9.74 -0.32 12.83
C ILE A 55 10.06 -0.13 11.36
N PHE A 56 9.55 -1.00 10.48
CA PHE A 56 9.75 -0.89 9.05
C PHE A 56 9.21 0.43 8.48
N ILE A 57 7.95 0.78 8.75
CA ILE A 57 7.35 2.04 8.29
C ILE A 57 8.19 3.24 8.76
N ARG A 58 8.61 3.24 10.04
CA ARG A 58 9.47 4.27 10.63
C ARG A 58 10.80 4.40 9.89
N LYS A 59 11.51 3.29 9.68
CA LYS A 59 12.79 3.30 8.98
C LYS A 59 12.67 3.76 7.54
N VAL A 60 11.58 3.43 6.84
CA VAL A 60 11.34 3.92 5.47
C VAL A 60 11.27 5.43 5.45
N TYR A 61 10.43 6.07 6.26
CA TYR A 61 10.31 7.53 6.21
C TYR A 61 11.52 8.26 6.85
N GLU A 62 12.29 7.61 7.72
CA GLU A 62 13.52 8.17 8.29
C GLU A 62 14.72 8.15 7.33
N LYS A 63 14.81 7.12 6.46
CA LYS A 63 16.02 6.85 5.66
C LYS A 63 15.80 6.96 4.16
N CYS A 64 14.58 6.80 3.66
CA CYS A 64 14.27 6.66 2.23
C CYS A 64 13.44 7.84 1.70
N LEU A 65 13.89 9.08 1.88
CA LEU A 65 13.15 10.27 1.43
C LEU A 65 12.97 10.35 -0.10
N SER A 66 13.81 9.66 -0.87
CA SER A 66 13.72 9.52 -2.33
C SER A 66 12.84 8.35 -2.79
N ILE A 67 12.12 7.68 -1.89
CA ILE A 67 11.32 6.50 -2.25
C ILE A 67 10.24 6.88 -3.27
N GLU A 68 10.16 6.10 -4.34
CA GLU A 68 9.20 6.27 -5.43
C GLU A 68 8.21 5.10 -5.51
N TYR A 69 8.64 3.88 -5.17
CA TYR A 69 7.83 2.67 -5.19
C TYR A 69 7.97 1.96 -3.85
N LEU A 70 6.85 1.72 -3.16
CA LEU A 70 6.86 1.14 -1.84
C LEU A 70 5.78 0.07 -1.71
N SER A 71 6.18 -1.10 -1.22
CA SER A 71 5.27 -2.10 -0.67
C SER A 71 5.18 -1.96 0.84
N LEU A 72 3.97 -1.96 1.38
CA LEU A 72 3.68 -1.96 2.81
C LEU A 72 2.76 -3.13 3.16
N ILE A 73 3.00 -3.72 4.32
CA ILE A 73 2.11 -4.64 5.00
C ILE A 73 2.10 -4.29 6.49
N PHE A 74 0.91 -4.20 7.08
CA PHE A 74 0.72 -3.94 8.50
C PHE A 74 -0.69 -4.35 8.95
N PRO A 75 -0.94 -4.58 10.25
CA PRO A 75 -2.28 -4.85 10.76
C PRO A 75 -3.15 -3.58 10.85
N PRO A 76 -4.49 -3.70 10.83
CA PRO A 76 -5.40 -2.57 10.92
C PRO A 76 -5.43 -2.03 12.36
N SER A 77 -4.45 -1.20 12.71
CA SER A 77 -4.36 -0.60 14.04
C SER A 77 -4.07 0.89 13.99
N LYS A 78 -4.59 1.62 14.98
CA LYS A 78 -4.42 3.07 15.11
C LYS A 78 -2.96 3.51 15.10
N GLU A 79 -2.05 2.73 15.69
CA GLU A 79 -0.63 3.07 15.68
C GLU A 79 -0.05 2.98 14.26
N HIS A 80 -0.37 1.91 13.51
CA HIS A 80 0.06 1.74 12.13
C HIS A 80 -0.51 2.82 11.23
N PHE A 81 -1.78 3.19 11.41
CA PHE A 81 -2.40 4.29 10.67
C PHE A 81 -1.71 5.63 10.91
N ASN A 82 -1.30 5.90 12.15
CA ASN A 82 -0.53 7.13 12.46
C ASN A 82 0.85 7.11 11.77
N GLU A 83 1.56 5.98 11.79
CA GLU A 83 2.86 5.86 11.12
C GLU A 83 2.74 5.90 9.60
N PHE A 84 1.70 5.27 9.04
CA PHE A 84 1.37 5.33 7.62
C PHE A 84 1.06 6.77 7.17
N GLU A 85 0.29 7.50 7.96
CA GLU A 85 -0.01 8.90 7.69
C GLU A 85 1.25 9.78 7.71
N LYS A 86 2.16 9.57 8.68
CA LYS A 86 3.47 10.24 8.71
C LYS A 86 4.30 9.91 7.48
N LEU A 87 4.34 8.63 7.09
CA LEU A 87 5.07 8.17 5.91
C LEU A 87 4.62 8.91 4.65
N LEU A 88 3.30 8.98 4.41
CA LEU A 88 2.77 9.67 3.22
C LEU A 88 3.11 11.17 3.22
N LYS A 89 3.10 11.82 4.40
CA LYS A 89 3.48 13.23 4.56
C LYS A 89 4.97 13.47 4.32
N ILE A 90 5.84 12.54 4.68
CA ILE A 90 7.30 12.69 4.56
C ILE A 90 7.79 12.28 3.15
N CYS A 91 7.31 11.15 2.62
CA CYS A 91 7.79 10.55 1.38
C CYS A 91 7.14 11.17 0.13
N GLN A 92 7.41 12.46 -0.14
CA GLN A 92 6.76 13.23 -1.21
C GLN A 92 7.14 12.80 -2.65
N ASN A 93 8.13 11.92 -2.80
CA ASN A 93 8.52 11.35 -4.09
C ASN A 93 7.74 10.08 -4.46
N LEU A 94 6.86 9.59 -3.57
CA LEU A 94 6.12 8.35 -3.78
C LEU A 94 5.20 8.46 -5.00
N LYS A 95 5.37 7.53 -5.95
CA LYS A 95 4.62 7.43 -7.21
C LYS A 95 3.68 6.23 -7.22
N SER A 96 4.11 5.12 -6.61
CA SER A 96 3.31 3.90 -6.51
C SER A 96 3.40 3.30 -5.11
N LEU A 97 2.24 2.93 -4.57
CA LEU A 97 2.09 2.27 -3.29
C LEU A 97 1.38 0.93 -3.47
N LEU A 98 2.00 -0.15 -3.04
CA LEU A 98 1.33 -1.43 -2.83
C LEU A 98 1.05 -1.57 -1.34
N LEU A 99 -0.21 -1.82 -0.99
CA LEU A 99 -0.68 -1.92 0.38
C LEU A 99 -1.40 -3.26 0.58
N ALA A 100 -0.93 -3.99 1.60
CA ALA A 100 -1.61 -5.14 2.17
C ALA A 100 -1.96 -4.86 3.64
N ILE A 101 -3.11 -5.37 4.06
CA ILE A 101 -3.46 -5.43 5.47
C ILE A 101 -3.31 -6.88 5.91
N HIS A 102 -2.61 -7.09 7.03
CA HIS A 102 -2.46 -8.40 7.65
C HIS A 102 -3.44 -8.55 8.78
N ILE A 103 -4.20 -9.64 8.78
CA ILE A 103 -5.12 -9.98 9.86
C ILE A 103 -4.59 -11.27 10.48
N ASN A 104 -4.34 -11.26 11.79
CA ASN A 104 -4.09 -12.50 12.50
C ASN A 104 -5.43 -13.27 12.58
N ASP A 105 -5.40 -14.57 12.31
CA ASP A 105 -6.55 -15.45 12.03
C ASP A 105 -7.72 -15.45 13.04
N ASP A 106 -7.64 -14.72 14.16
CA ASP A 106 -8.54 -14.88 15.28
C ASP A 106 -9.60 -13.78 15.55
N VAL A 107 -9.62 -12.57 14.96
CA VAL A 107 -10.26 -11.45 15.73
C VAL A 107 -11.20 -10.44 15.05
N LEU A 108 -11.29 -10.22 13.74
CA LEU A 108 -12.16 -9.13 13.23
C LEU A 108 -13.35 -9.59 12.37
N PRO A 109 -14.59 -9.27 12.77
CA PRO A 109 -15.74 -9.35 11.87
C PRO A 109 -15.52 -8.52 10.60
N GLU A 110 -16.05 -9.00 9.47
CA GLU A 110 -15.94 -8.35 8.15
C GLU A 110 -16.36 -6.87 8.19
N GLU A 111 -17.40 -6.54 8.96
CA GLU A 111 -17.89 -5.16 9.13
C GLU A 111 -16.85 -4.25 9.83
N GLU A 112 -16.13 -4.76 10.83
CA GLU A 112 -15.09 -3.99 11.52
C GLU A 112 -13.87 -3.79 10.62
N LEU A 113 -13.51 -4.81 9.82
CA LEU A 113 -12.44 -4.70 8.82
C LEU A 113 -12.76 -3.66 7.75
N LEU A 114 -14.02 -3.60 7.29
CA LEU A 114 -14.45 -2.57 6.35
C LEU A 114 -14.24 -1.17 6.94
N ILE A 115 -14.65 -0.96 8.21
CA ILE A 115 -14.48 0.32 8.91
C ILE A 115 -13.00 0.71 9.01
N GLU A 116 -12.13 -0.22 9.40
CA GLU A 116 -10.69 0.03 9.49
C GLU A 116 -10.09 0.32 8.10
N ASN A 117 -10.55 -0.38 7.06
CA ASN A 117 -10.16 -0.11 5.68
C ASN A 117 -10.60 1.29 5.22
N GLU A 118 -11.74 1.82 5.67
CA GLU A 118 -12.15 3.19 5.34
C GLU A 118 -11.14 4.24 5.82
N GLU A 119 -10.52 4.01 6.98
CA GLU A 119 -9.49 4.92 7.50
C GLU A 119 -8.28 5.00 6.58
N ILE A 120 -7.93 3.93 5.87
CA ILE A 120 -6.87 3.94 4.84
C ILE A 120 -7.21 4.97 3.76
N LEU A 121 -8.44 4.95 3.23
CA LEU A 121 -8.87 5.89 2.19
C LEU A 121 -8.89 7.34 2.72
N LYS A 122 -9.35 7.55 3.96
CA LYS A 122 -9.33 8.87 4.61
C LYS A 122 -7.91 9.40 4.79
N ILE A 123 -6.96 8.54 5.19
CA ILE A 123 -5.53 8.88 5.29
C ILE A 123 -4.97 9.22 3.91
N LEU A 124 -5.27 8.42 2.89
CA LEU A 124 -4.83 8.67 1.52
C LEU A 124 -5.31 10.01 1.01
N ILE A 125 -6.58 10.38 1.24
CA ILE A 125 -7.11 11.70 0.87
C ILE A 125 -6.32 12.83 1.56
N ARG A 126 -6.13 12.75 2.88
CA ARG A 126 -5.54 13.87 3.64
C ARG A 126 -4.03 13.99 3.54
N SER A 127 -3.33 12.90 3.22
CA SER A 127 -1.87 12.83 3.38
C SER A 127 -1.09 12.33 2.16
N SER A 128 -1.75 11.76 1.14
CA SER A 128 -1.00 11.27 -0.04
C SER A 128 -0.27 12.40 -0.75
N PRO A 129 0.98 12.15 -1.19
CA PRO A 129 1.72 13.12 -1.98
C PRO A 129 1.08 13.32 -3.35
N THR A 130 1.26 14.50 -3.93
CA THR A 130 0.70 14.86 -5.25
C THR A 130 1.26 13.99 -6.39
N ASN A 131 2.42 13.37 -6.16
CA ASN A 131 3.07 12.48 -7.12
C ASN A 131 2.50 11.05 -7.13
N LEU A 132 1.66 10.69 -6.16
CA LEU A 132 1.07 9.36 -6.08
C LEU A 132 0.09 9.15 -7.23
N LYS A 133 0.42 8.21 -8.12
CA LYS A 133 -0.32 7.92 -9.35
C LYS A 133 -0.83 6.50 -9.41
N GLU A 134 -0.29 5.61 -8.59
CA GLU A 134 -0.70 4.21 -8.54
C GLU A 134 -0.88 3.74 -7.11
N ILE A 135 -2.00 3.06 -6.85
CA ILE A 135 -2.23 2.33 -5.60
C ILE A 135 -2.65 0.90 -5.93
N ARG A 136 -2.03 -0.07 -5.26
CA ARG A 136 -2.38 -1.48 -5.37
C ARG A 136 -2.86 -1.98 -4.02
N PHE A 137 -4.08 -2.46 -3.97
CA PHE A 137 -4.69 -3.06 -2.78
C PHE A 137 -4.68 -4.58 -2.94
N ILE A 138 -4.06 -5.30 -2.02
CA ILE A 138 -4.01 -6.77 -2.03
C ILE A 138 -4.52 -7.35 -0.72
N CYS A 139 -4.71 -8.68 -0.70
CA CYS A 139 -5.32 -9.41 0.42
C CYS A 139 -6.72 -8.89 0.73
N ASP A 140 -7.05 -8.70 2.01
CA ASP A 140 -8.39 -8.38 2.51
C ASP A 140 -8.72 -6.87 2.48
N VAL A 141 -8.02 -6.12 1.63
CA VAL A 141 -8.31 -4.70 1.45
C VAL A 141 -9.49 -4.53 0.49
N GLU A 142 -10.65 -4.35 1.10
CA GLU A 142 -11.95 -4.14 0.47
C GLU A 142 -12.61 -2.86 1.02
N PHE A 143 -13.42 -2.21 0.17
CA PHE A 143 -14.19 -1.02 0.53
C PHE A 143 -15.61 -1.15 0.03
N SER A 144 -16.56 -0.63 0.80
CA SER A 144 -17.94 -0.48 0.35
C SER A 144 -18.04 0.42 -0.89
N LEU A 145 -19.13 0.28 -1.64
CA LEU A 145 -19.40 1.11 -2.81
C LEU A 145 -19.44 2.61 -2.46
N GLU A 146 -20.02 2.95 -1.30
CA GLU A 146 -20.15 4.33 -0.82
C GLU A 146 -18.80 4.92 -0.44
N THR A 147 -17.99 4.18 0.32
CA THR A 147 -16.65 4.59 0.74
C THR A 147 -15.73 4.79 -0.47
N LEU A 148 -15.81 3.91 -1.48
CA LEU A 148 -15.06 4.06 -2.72
C LEU A 148 -15.52 5.29 -3.51
N GLU A 149 -16.83 5.55 -3.59
CA GLU A 149 -17.37 6.75 -4.27
C GLU A 149 -16.89 8.03 -3.59
N GLU A 150 -16.96 8.10 -2.26
CA GLU A 150 -16.47 9.24 -1.47
C GLU A 150 -14.98 9.48 -1.72
N PHE A 151 -14.18 8.42 -1.72
CA PHE A 151 -12.75 8.51 -2.00
C PHE A 151 -12.48 9.11 -3.39
N LEU A 152 -13.13 8.58 -4.42
CA LEU A 152 -12.94 9.05 -5.80
C LEU A 152 -13.45 10.48 -5.98
N GLU A 153 -14.54 10.86 -5.31
CA GLU A 153 -15.04 12.23 -5.30
C GLU A 153 -14.03 13.20 -4.70
N LYS A 154 -13.44 12.85 -3.56
CA LYS A 154 -12.41 13.65 -2.87
C LYS A 154 -11.05 13.62 -3.56
N TRP A 155 -10.82 12.66 -4.46
CA TRP A 155 -9.60 12.60 -5.28
C TRP A 155 -9.63 13.56 -6.47
N LYS A 156 -10.77 14.18 -6.79
CA LYS A 156 -10.87 15.18 -7.85
C LYS A 156 -9.88 16.33 -7.65
N GLY A 157 -9.35 16.83 -8.76
CA GLY A 157 -8.33 17.90 -8.76
C GLY A 157 -6.91 17.40 -8.53
N ARG A 158 -6.71 16.11 -8.24
CA ARG A 158 -5.40 15.45 -8.24
C ARG A 158 -5.09 14.80 -9.58
N PRO A 159 -3.83 14.43 -9.86
CA PRO A 159 -3.51 13.59 -10.99
C PRO A 159 -4.35 12.30 -10.99
N ALA A 160 -4.73 11.86 -12.20
CA ALA A 160 -5.52 10.66 -12.39
C ALA A 160 -4.82 9.44 -11.77
N LEU A 161 -5.58 8.66 -11.01
CA LEU A 161 -5.07 7.52 -10.23
C LEU A 161 -5.28 6.21 -10.98
N SER A 162 -4.25 5.37 -11.01
CA SER A 162 -4.35 3.96 -11.38
C SER A 162 -4.56 3.13 -10.12
N ILE A 163 -5.60 2.29 -10.10
CA ILE A 163 -5.91 1.40 -8.99
C ILE A 163 -5.82 -0.05 -9.46
N LEU A 164 -5.14 -0.89 -8.69
CA LEU A 164 -5.08 -2.33 -8.92
C LEU A 164 -5.55 -3.08 -7.69
N THR A 165 -6.22 -4.18 -7.93
CA THR A 165 -6.69 -5.07 -6.88
C THR A 165 -6.89 -6.48 -7.40
N SER A 166 -6.82 -7.45 -6.51
CA SER A 166 -7.19 -8.84 -6.78
C SER A 166 -8.59 -9.19 -6.28
N ASN A 167 -9.31 -8.25 -5.65
CA ASN A 167 -10.64 -8.51 -5.13
C ASN A 167 -11.69 -8.50 -6.26
N TYR A 168 -12.43 -9.60 -6.38
CA TYR A 168 -13.39 -9.84 -7.45
C TYR A 168 -14.70 -9.05 -7.32
N ILE A 169 -15.04 -8.49 -6.15
CA ILE A 169 -16.24 -7.65 -5.96
C ILE A 169 -16.27 -6.49 -6.96
N TYR A 170 -15.10 -5.96 -7.34
CA TYR A 170 -15.00 -4.80 -8.24
C TYR A 170 -15.38 -5.15 -9.68
N ARG A 171 -15.64 -6.44 -9.97
CA ARG A 171 -16.22 -6.91 -11.24
C ARG A 171 -17.74 -6.87 -11.24
N GLU A 172 -18.39 -6.62 -10.10
CA GLU A 172 -19.84 -6.47 -10.02
C GLU A 172 -20.34 -5.23 -10.74
N LYS A 173 -21.62 -5.27 -11.12
CA LYS A 173 -22.25 -4.25 -11.97
C LYS A 173 -22.21 -2.85 -11.35
N ASN A 174 -22.45 -2.74 -10.05
CA ASN A 174 -22.50 -1.45 -9.35
C ASN A 174 -21.10 -0.81 -9.26
N TYR A 175 -20.09 -1.58 -8.85
CA TYR A 175 -18.70 -1.12 -8.85
C TYR A 175 -18.21 -0.76 -10.24
N LYS A 176 -18.45 -1.59 -11.27
CA LYS A 176 -18.11 -1.25 -12.66
C LYS A 176 -18.73 0.05 -13.13
N LYS A 177 -20.00 0.31 -12.78
CA LYS A 177 -20.68 1.56 -13.12
C LYS A 177 -20.01 2.77 -12.46
N LEU A 178 -19.69 2.65 -11.16
CA LEU A 178 -18.98 3.68 -10.40
C LEU A 178 -17.59 3.96 -10.98
N ILE A 179 -16.78 2.92 -11.19
CA ILE A 179 -15.43 3.02 -11.76
C ILE A 179 -15.51 3.69 -13.14
N ASN A 180 -16.41 3.28 -14.03
CA ASN A 180 -16.55 3.88 -15.36
C ASN A 180 -16.97 5.36 -15.29
N LYS A 181 -17.83 5.75 -14.34
CA LYS A 181 -18.17 7.17 -14.09
C LYS A 181 -16.90 7.98 -13.79
N TYR A 182 -16.04 7.50 -12.89
CA TYR A 182 -14.83 8.22 -12.48
C TYR A 182 -13.66 8.11 -13.47
N LYS A 183 -13.63 7.07 -14.33
CA LYS A 183 -12.76 7.02 -15.52
C LYS A 183 -13.15 8.09 -16.53
N ASN A 184 -14.43 8.19 -16.88
CA ASN A 184 -14.92 9.19 -17.84
C ASN A 184 -14.69 10.64 -17.36
N ASN A 185 -14.69 10.84 -16.04
CA ASN A 185 -14.42 12.15 -15.42
C ASN A 185 -12.92 12.44 -15.23
N GLY A 186 -12.02 11.54 -15.67
CA GLY A 186 -10.57 11.72 -15.58
C GLY A 186 -9.97 11.57 -14.18
N VAL A 187 -10.73 11.09 -13.20
CA VAL A 187 -10.23 10.83 -11.84
C VAL A 187 -9.45 9.53 -11.78
N ILE A 188 -9.96 8.50 -12.45
CA ILE A 188 -9.29 7.20 -12.59
C ILE A 188 -8.61 7.17 -13.95
N LYS A 189 -7.31 6.91 -13.98
CA LYS A 189 -6.58 6.59 -15.20
C LYS A 189 -6.89 5.15 -15.61
N ASP A 190 -6.58 4.21 -14.72
CA ASP A 190 -6.79 2.79 -14.91
C ASP A 190 -7.37 2.14 -13.66
N PHE A 191 -8.20 1.13 -13.84
CA PHE A 191 -8.69 0.28 -12.75
C PHE A 191 -8.60 -1.16 -13.23
N ILE A 192 -7.74 -1.94 -12.60
CA ILE A 192 -7.43 -3.31 -12.99
C ILE A 192 -7.79 -4.25 -11.83
N CYS A 193 -8.69 -5.20 -12.10
CA CYS A 193 -9.04 -6.28 -11.21
C CYS A 193 -8.55 -7.59 -11.82
N ASP A 194 -7.45 -8.14 -11.32
CA ASP A 194 -6.74 -9.28 -11.93
C ASP A 194 -6.18 -10.25 -10.89
N TYR A 195 -5.59 -11.36 -11.33
CA TYR A 195 -5.02 -12.36 -10.42
C TYR A 195 -3.93 -11.76 -9.53
N PHE A 196 -3.86 -12.27 -8.28
CA PHE A 196 -2.97 -11.79 -7.23
C PHE A 196 -1.52 -11.60 -7.71
N GLU A 197 -0.95 -12.60 -8.39
CA GLU A 197 0.43 -12.60 -8.91
C GLU A 197 0.73 -11.39 -9.81
N LYS A 198 -0.27 -10.95 -10.59
CA LYS A 198 -0.14 -9.79 -11.47
C LYS A 198 -0.22 -8.48 -10.69
N VAL A 199 -1.05 -8.42 -9.66
CA VAL A 199 -1.22 -7.22 -8.83
C VAL A 199 0.04 -6.96 -8.00
N VAL A 200 0.62 -8.00 -7.38
CA VAL A 200 1.84 -7.86 -6.57
C VAL A 200 3.09 -7.59 -7.39
N ASN A 201 3.08 -7.94 -8.67
CA ASN A 201 4.20 -7.67 -9.56
C ASN A 201 4.29 -6.17 -9.87
N MET A 202 5.06 -5.43 -9.08
CA MET A 202 5.30 -3.99 -9.27
C MET A 202 6.13 -3.65 -10.52
N ASP A 203 6.69 -4.66 -11.21
CA ASP A 203 7.29 -4.46 -12.54
C ASP A 203 6.23 -4.47 -13.66
N PHE A 204 4.99 -4.88 -13.35
CA PHE A 204 3.85 -4.74 -14.24
C PHE A 204 3.50 -3.25 -14.42
N LYS A 205 3.65 -2.75 -15.65
CA LYS A 205 3.39 -1.34 -16.00
C LYS A 205 1.97 -1.12 -16.50
N ILE A 206 1.42 0.04 -16.17
CA ILE A 206 0.05 0.50 -16.47
C ILE A 206 0.11 1.91 -17.07
#